data_AF-A0A239KSB2-F1
#
_entry.id   AF-A0A239KSB2-F1
#
_cell.length_a   1.000
_cell.length_b   1.000
_cell.length_c   1.000
_cell.angle_alpha   90.00
_cell.angle_beta   90.00
_cell.angle_gamma   90.00
#
_symmetry.space_group_name_H-M   'P 1'
#
loop_
_entity.id
_entity.type
_entity.pdbx_description
1 polymer ?
#
loop_
_entity_poly.entity_id
_entity_poly.type
_entity_poly.pdbx_seq_one_letter_code
_entity_poly.pdbx_strand_id
1 'polypeptide(L)' 'METMLDPRVLDNHELDAELAALRRGRDQSMDEGADDAAVAEADRLISAFEQEIESRRQAAADPEI' A
#
# COMPACT_ATOMS: atom_id res chain seq x y z
N MET A 1 9.53 6.45 -15.99
CA MET A 1 9.25 7.04 -14.68
C MET A 1 7.96 6.40 -14.22
N GLU A 2 8.06 5.30 -13.48
CA GLU A 2 6.89 4.65 -12.89
C GLU A 2 6.29 5.62 -11.88
N THR A 3 5.09 6.10 -12.19
CA THR A 3 4.29 6.89 -11.27
C THR A 3 3.88 5.94 -10.14
N MET A 4 4.68 5.85 -9.07
CA MET A 4 4.22 5.18 -7.84
C MET A 4 2.92 5.85 -7.42
N LEU A 5 1.83 5.09 -7.38
CA LEU A 5 0.49 5.61 -7.11
C LEU A 5 0.44 6.14 -5.68
N ASP A 6 0.06 7.41 -5.52
CA ASP A 6 -0.19 8.00 -4.20
C ASP A 6 -1.47 7.38 -3.61
N PRO A 7 -1.41 6.72 -2.43
CA PRO A 7 -2.59 6.12 -1.81
C PRO A 7 -3.75 7.11 -1.63
N ARG A 8 -3.45 8.40 -1.44
CA ARG A 8 -4.45 9.43 -1.14
C ARG A 8 -5.38 9.74 -2.30
N VAL A 9 -4.99 9.43 -3.54
CA VAL A 9 -5.80 9.74 -4.72
C VAL A 9 -6.67 8.56 -5.18
N LEU A 10 -6.48 7.39 -4.59
CA LEU A 10 -7.21 6.16 -4.92
C LEU A 10 -8.50 6.06 -4.12
N ASP A 11 -9.52 5.38 -4.65
CA ASP A 11 -10.69 4.99 -3.88
C ASP A 11 -10.39 3.78 -2.95
N ASN A 12 -11.33 3.42 -2.07
CA ASN A 12 -11.09 2.33 -1.10
C ASN A 12 -10.87 0.96 -1.75
N HIS A 13 -11.57 0.68 -2.85
CA HIS A 13 -11.41 -0.59 -3.56
C HIS A 13 -10.09 -0.63 -4.32
N GLU A 14 -9.68 0.49 -4.92
CA GLU A 14 -8.37 0.64 -5.54
C GLU A 14 -7.24 0.49 -4.52
N LEU A 15 -7.36 1.11 -3.33
CA LEU A 15 -6.41 0.95 -2.24
C LEU A 15 -6.21 -0.52 -1.83
N ASP A 16 -7.30 -1.25 -1.63
CA ASP A 16 -7.24 -2.68 -1.25
C ASP A 16 -6.63 -3.53 -2.38
N ALA A 17 -6.97 -3.24 -3.63
CA ALA A 17 -6.45 -3.96 -4.80
C ALA A 17 -4.94 -3.74 -5.00
N GLU A 18 -4.49 -2.49 -4.90
CA GLU A 18 -3.07 -2.12 -5.00
C GLU A 18 -2.26 -2.67 -3.82
N LEU A 19 -2.79 -2.61 -2.59
CA LEU A 19 -2.16 -3.23 -1.42
C LEU A 19 -1.96 -4.74 -1.62
N ALA A 20 -2.94 -5.44 -2.19
CA ALA A 20 -2.82 -6.86 -2.51
C ALA A 20 -1.82 -7.14 -3.64
N ALA A 21 -1.67 -6.22 -4.60
CA ALA A 21 -0.65 -6.32 -5.65
C ALA A 21 0.76 -6.10 -5.08
N LEU A 22 0.96 -5.08 -4.26
CA LEU A 22 2.24 -4.77 -3.60
C LEU A 22 2.72 -5.91 -2.72
N ARG A 23 1.83 -6.49 -1.90
CA ARG A 23 2.17 -7.65 -1.05
C ARG A 23 2.62 -8.86 -1.88
N ARG A 24 1.88 -9.18 -2.95
CA ARG A 24 2.27 -10.27 -3.87
C ARG A 24 3.60 -10.01 -4.56
N GLY A 25 3.83 -8.77 -5.02
CA GLY A 25 5.09 -8.38 -5.65
C GLY A 25 6.27 -8.45 -4.69
N ARG A 26 6.09 -8.05 -3.42
CA ARG A 26 7.11 -8.20 -2.38
C ARG A 26 7.42 -9.66 -2.11
N ASP A 27 6.40 -10.51 -1.94
CA ASP A 27 6.59 -11.94 -1.67
C ASP A 27 7.34 -12.62 -2.81
N GLN A 28 6.94 -12.34 -4.05
CA GLN A 28 7.66 -12.80 -5.23
C GLN A 28 9.11 -12.30 -5.27
N SER A 29 9.34 -11.03 -4.92
CA SER A 29 10.70 -10.47 -4.88
C SER A 29 11.57 -11.16 -3.83
N MET A 30 11.03 -11.51 -2.67
CA MET A 30 11.75 -12.28 -1.64
C MET A 30 12.07 -13.70 -2.12
N ASP A 31 11.14 -14.35 -2.81
CA ASP A 31 11.34 -15.69 -3.39
C ASP A 31 12.40 -15.69 -4.50
N GLU A 32 12.49 -14.62 -5.28
CA GLU A 32 13.47 -14.43 -6.35
C GLU A 32 14.84 -13.95 -5.85
N GLY A 33 14.97 -13.67 -4.53
CA GLY A 33 16.21 -13.19 -3.93
C GLY A 33 16.54 -11.74 -4.30
N ALA A 34 15.52 -10.89 -4.43
CA ALA A 34 15.69 -9.46 -4.66
C ALA A 34 16.53 -8.79 -3.57
N ASP A 35 17.15 -7.67 -3.93
CA ASP A 35 17.96 -6.87 -3.01
C ASP A 35 17.11 -6.31 -1.86
N ASP A 36 17.73 -6.19 -0.69
CA ASP A 36 17.11 -5.68 0.54
C ASP A 36 16.50 -4.29 0.31
N ALA A 37 17.12 -3.47 -0.55
CA ALA A 37 16.62 -2.15 -0.92
C ALA A 37 15.26 -2.19 -1.65
N ALA A 38 15.05 -3.18 -2.54
CA ALA A 38 13.81 -3.33 -3.28
C ALA A 38 12.68 -3.82 -2.36
N VAL A 39 12.97 -4.77 -1.47
CA VAL A 39 12.04 -5.23 -0.44
C VAL A 39 11.66 -4.09 0.51
N ALA A 40 12.65 -3.31 0.97
CA ALA A 40 12.41 -2.18 1.85
C ALA A 40 11.62 -1.04 1.20
N GLU A 41 11.70 -0.87 -0.13
CA GLU A 41 10.84 0.05 -0.87
C GLU A 41 9.39 -0.47 -0.91
N ALA A 42 9.21 -1.75 -1.24
CA ALA A 42 7.89 -2.38 -1.25
C ALA A 42 7.22 -2.31 0.14
N ASP A 43 7.96 -2.56 1.22
CA ASP A 43 7.44 -2.45 2.59
C ASP A 43 7.03 -1.01 2.95
N ARG A 44 7.80 -0.01 2.49
CA ARG A 44 7.44 1.41 2.70
C ARG A 44 6.14 1.77 1.98
N LEU A 45 5.96 1.30 0.75
CA LEU A 45 4.71 1.48 0.00
C LEU A 45 3.53 0.78 0.69
N ILE A 46 3.68 -0.49 1.04
CA ILE A 46 2.66 -1.26 1.75
C ILE A 46 2.21 -0.51 3.01
N SER A 47 3.15 -0.01 3.80
CA SER A 47 2.84 0.75 5.01
C SER A 47 2.07 2.04 4.72
N ALA A 48 2.38 2.75 3.64
CA ALA A 48 1.67 3.96 3.25
C ALA A 48 0.21 3.66 2.85
N PHE A 49 -0.03 2.57 2.11
CA PHE A 49 -1.38 2.12 1.75
C PHE A 49 -2.19 1.69 2.97
N GLU A 50 -1.58 0.92 3.89
CA GLU A 50 -2.23 0.49 5.12
C GLU A 50 -2.64 1.67 6.01
N GLN A 51 -1.77 2.67 6.14
CA GLN A 51 -2.06 3.89 6.91
C GLN A 51 -3.22 4.69 6.31
N GLU A 52 -3.30 4.81 4.99
CA GLU A 52 -4.40 5.51 4.32
C GLU A 52 -5.72 4.78 4.52
N ILE A 53 -5.74 3.45 4.32
CA ILE A 53 -6.93 2.63 4.54
C ILE A 53 -7.42 2.77 5.99
N GLU A 54 -6.50 2.71 6.96
CA GLU A 54 -6.84 2.86 8.37
C GLU A 54 -7.35 4.27 8.70
N SER A 55 -6.73 5.31 8.15
CA SER A 55 -7.19 6.70 8.31
C SER A 55 -8.62 6.88 7.82
N ARG A 56 -8.97 6.29 6.67
CA ARG A 56 -10.34 6.34 6.13
C ARG A 56 -11.33 5.54 6.95
N ARG A 57 -10.92 4.38 7.49
CA ARG A 57 -11.75 3.59 8.40
C ARG A 57 -12.08 4.37 9.67
N GLN A 58 -11.10 5.06 10.24
CA GLN A 58 -11.29 5.91 11.42
C GLN A 58 -12.20 7.10 11.09
N ALA A 59 -11.98 7.79 9.96
CA ALA A 59 -12.85 8.89 9.52
C ALA A 59 -14.30 8.45 9.23
N ALA A 60 -14.51 7.22 8.77
CA ALA A 60 -15.85 6.66 8.58
C ALA A 60 -16.50 6.20 9.90
N ALA A 61 -15.70 5.85 10.91
CA ALA A 61 -16.16 5.40 12.22
C ALA A 61 -16.50 6.57 13.17
N ASP A 62 -15.88 7.74 12.98
CA ASP A 62 -16.17 8.99 13.70
C ASP A 62 -16.89 9.99 12.77
N PRO A 63 -18.22 9.85 12.54
CA PRO A 63 -18.97 10.76 11.69
C PRO A 63 -19.32 12.12 12.36
N GLU A 64 -18.84 12.41 13.57
CA GLU A 64 -19.17 13.67 14.28
C GLU A 64 -18.26 14.85 13.86
N ILE A 65 -18.65 15.54 12.78
CA ILE A 65 -18.65 17.01 12.65
C ILE A 65 -19.96 17.46 12.00
#